data_AF-A0A4Y3VHR2-F1
#
_entry.id   AF-A0A4Y3VHR2-F1
#
_cell.length_a   1.000
_cell.length_b   1.000
_cell.length_c   1.000
_cell.angle_alpha   90.00
_cell.angle_beta   90.00
_cell.angle_gamma   90.00
#
_symmetry.space_group_name_H-M   'P 1'
#
loop_
_entity.id
_entity.type
_entity.pdbx_description
1 polymer ?
#
loop_
_entity_poly.entity_id
_entity_poly.type
_entity_poly.pdbx_seq_one_letter_code
_entity_poly.pdbx_strand_id
1 'polypeptide(L)' 'MHVPAPVVEVVDTVGAGDAFTAGVLAHLHHVGRLSREGVAALGVGDLARLLSYAVEIAADTCTRAGAQPPYHHDDEPIPV' A
#
# COMPACT_ATOMS: atom_id res chain seq x y z
N MET A 1 12.55 -2.67 -11.49
CA MET A 1 12.44 -3.02 -10.06
C MET A 1 11.21 -3.90 -9.89
N HIS A 2 11.24 -4.87 -8.97
CA HIS A 2 10.14 -5.80 -8.73
C HIS A 2 10.00 -6.00 -7.22
N VAL A 3 8.76 -5.99 -6.71
CA VAL A 3 8.44 -6.27 -5.30
C VAL A 3 7.47 -7.45 -5.29
N PRO A 4 7.81 -8.57 -4.65
CA PRO A 4 6.92 -9.72 -4.57
C PRO A 4 5.72 -9.40 -3.68
N ALA A 5 4.54 -9.90 -4.07
CA ALA A 5 3.37 -9.86 -3.21
C ALA A 5 3.51 -10.88 -2.06
N PRO A 6 3.03 -10.57 -0.85
CA PRO A 6 2.88 -11.55 0.21
C PRO A 6 2.01 -12.74 -0.23
N VAL A 7 2.39 -13.95 0.16
CA VAL A 7 1.55 -15.14 -0.02
C VAL A 7 0.48 -15.14 1.06
N VAL A 8 -0.78 -15.12 0.65
CA VAL A 8 -1.95 -15.11 1.54
C VAL A 8 -2.96 -16.17 1.12
N GLU A 9 -3.82 -16.58 2.04
CA GLU A 9 -5.01 -17.37 1.71
C GLU A 9 -6.03 -16.44 1.03
N VAL A 10 -6.26 -16.64 -0.27
CA VAL A 10 -7.14 -15.78 -1.06
C VAL A 10 -8.60 -16.20 -0.88
N VAL A 11 -9.43 -15.26 -0.45
CA VAL A 11 -10.89 -15.41 -0.33
C VAL A 11 -11.60 -14.74 -1.51
N ASP A 12 -11.21 -13.52 -1.86
CA ASP A 12 -11.75 -12.71 -2.96
C ASP A 12 -10.65 -11.74 -3.43
N THR A 13 -10.74 -11.18 -4.63
CA THR A 13 -9.78 -10.18 -5.15
C THR A 13 -10.44 -8.83 -5.44
N VAL A 14 -11.75 -8.71 -5.24
CA VAL A 14 -12.49 -7.47 -5.46
C VAL A 14 -11.91 -6.35 -4.59
N GLY A 15 -11.56 -5.23 -5.23
CA GLY A 15 -11.01 -4.05 -4.55
C GLY A 15 -9.52 -4.09 -4.24
N ALA A 16 -8.80 -5.19 -4.54
CA ALA A 16 -7.36 -5.27 -4.27
C ALA A 16 -6.54 -4.19 -5.00
N GLY A 17 -6.91 -3.83 -6.23
CA GLY A 17 -6.26 -2.76 -7.00
C GLY A 17 -6.55 -1.35 -6.45
N ASP A 18 -7.76 -1.13 -5.93
CA ASP A 18 -8.12 0.13 -5.28
C ASP A 18 -7.39 0.26 -3.94
N ALA A 19 -7.31 -0.84 -3.18
CA ALA A 19 -6.57 -0.93 -1.93
C ALA A 19 -5.06 -0.70 -2.14
N PHE A 20 -4.47 -1.28 -3.20
CA PHE A 20 -3.10 -0.98 -3.61
C PHE A 20 -2.90 0.52 -3.87
N THR A 21 -3.80 1.13 -4.66
CA THR A 21 -3.70 2.56 -5.02
C THR A 21 -3.87 3.46 -3.79
N ALA A 22 -4.81 3.12 -2.90
CA ALA A 22 -4.99 3.79 -1.63
C ALA A 22 -3.74 3.68 -0.75
N GLY A 23 -3.12 2.50 -0.70
CA GLY A 23 -1.85 2.27 -0.01
C GLY A 23 -0.72 3.15 -0.55
N VAL A 24 -0.58 3.28 -1.87
CA VAL A 24 0.39 4.19 -2.51
C VAL A 24 0.17 5.64 -2.06
N LEU A 25 -1.07 6.13 -2.16
CA LEU A 25 -1.40 7.52 -1.80
C LEU A 25 -1.22 7.77 -0.30
N ALA A 26 -1.62 6.82 0.55
CA ALA A 26 -1.44 6.89 1.98
C ALA A 26 0.05 6.94 2.34
N HIS A 27 0.89 6.07 1.77
CA HIS A 27 2.33 6.10 2.04
C HIS A 27 2.95 7.44 1.63
N LEU A 28 2.64 7.92 0.42
CA LEU A 28 3.11 9.23 -0.07
C LEU A 28 2.67 10.37 0.85
N HIS A 29 1.44 10.34 1.36
CA HIS A 29 0.96 11.31 2.32
C HIS A 29 1.79 11.28 3.61
N HIS A 30 1.98 10.09 4.18
CA HIS A 30 2.73 9.89 5.42
C HIS A 30 4.19 10.34 5.35
N VAL A 31 4.86 10.11 4.22
CA VAL A 31 6.26 10.54 4.03
C VAL A 31 6.38 11.97 3.50
N GLY A 32 5.27 12.72 3.38
CA GLY A 32 5.27 14.11 2.92
C GLY A 32 5.66 14.28 1.44
N ARG A 33 5.37 13.27 0.60
CA ARG A 33 5.71 13.24 -0.84
C ARG A 33 4.50 13.23 -1.77
N LEU A 34 3.29 13.44 -1.26
CA LEU A 34 2.06 13.51 -2.06
C LEU A 34 1.93 14.85 -2.83
N SER A 35 2.90 15.11 -3.70
CA SER A 35 2.93 16.22 -4.65
C SER A 35 3.67 15.78 -5.92
N ARG A 36 3.57 16.55 -7.01
CA ARG A 36 4.27 16.22 -8.26
C ARG A 36 5.79 16.21 -8.05
N GLU A 37 6.30 17.20 -7.35
CA GLU A 37 7.72 17.34 -7.01
C GLU A 37 8.17 16.24 -6.04
N GLY A 38 7.32 15.91 -5.06
CA GLY A 38 7.57 14.84 -4.09
C GLY A 38 7.71 13.47 -4.76
N VAL A 39 6.81 13.14 -5.68
CA VAL A 39 6.85 11.90 -6.47
C VAL A 39 8.05 11.88 -7.41
N ALA A 40 8.36 13.00 -8.08
CA ALA A 40 9.51 13.10 -8.98
C ALA A 40 10.86 12.92 -8.26
N ALA A 41 10.91 13.19 -6.95
CA ALA A 41 12.11 13.05 -6.13
C ALA A 41 12.32 11.64 -5.54
N LEU A 42 11.40 10.69 -5.75
CA LEU A 42 11.51 9.34 -5.20
C LEU A 42 12.70 8.59 -5.81
N GLY A 43 13.59 8.13 -4.95
CA GLY A 43 14.65 7.19 -5.32
C GLY A 43 14.14 5.75 -5.41
N VAL A 44 15.01 4.85 -5.87
CA VAL A 44 14.71 3.40 -5.96
C VAL A 44 14.30 2.83 -4.59
N GLY A 45 14.97 3.23 -3.51
CA GLY A 45 14.65 2.78 -2.16
C GLY A 45 13.28 3.27 -1.65
N ASP A 46 12.91 4.51 -1.99
CA ASP A 46 11.59 5.06 -1.63
C ASP A 46 10.49 4.32 -2.39
N LEU A 47 10.72 4.07 -3.69
CA LEU A 47 9.77 3.34 -4.52
C LEU A 47 9.60 1.89 -4.05
N ALA A 48 10.67 1.25 -3.57
CA ALA A 48 10.60 -0.11 -3.02
C ALA A 48 9.74 -0.17 -1.75
N ARG A 49 9.90 0.78 -0.82
CA ARG A 49 9.07 0.87 0.41
C ARG A 49 7.62 1.19 0.10
N LEU A 50 7.39 2.18 -0.75
CA LEU A 50 6.06 2.55 -1.22
C LEU A 50 5.32 1.37 -1.84
N LEU A 51 5.98 0.63 -2.74
CA LEU A 51 5.38 -0.53 -3.37
C LEU A 51 5.13 -1.63 -2.34
N SER A 52 6.10 -1.96 -1.48
CA SER A 52 5.95 -3.00 -0.44
C SER A 52 4.72 -2.75 0.43
N TYR A 53 4.56 -1.51 0.92
CA TYR A 53 3.39 -1.09 1.69
C TYR A 53 2.08 -1.27 0.93
N ALA A 54 2.05 -0.85 -0.35
CA ALA A 54 0.86 -0.99 -1.17
C ALA A 54 0.51 -2.46 -1.48
N VAL A 55 1.50 -3.34 -1.69
CA VAL A 55 1.21 -4.77 -1.93
C VAL A 55 0.73 -5.48 -0.68
N GLU A 56 1.20 -5.08 0.50
CA GLU A 56 0.72 -5.63 1.78
C GLU A 56 -0.77 -5.33 1.99
N ILE A 57 -1.19 -4.08 1.77
CA ILE A 57 -2.60 -3.67 1.87
C ILE A 57 -3.47 -4.42 0.84
N ALA A 58 -2.97 -4.55 -0.39
CA ALA A 58 -3.68 -5.26 -1.45
C ALA A 58 -3.82 -6.76 -1.13
N ALA A 59 -2.77 -7.39 -0.62
CA ALA A 59 -2.77 -8.79 -0.24
C ALA A 59 -3.71 -9.05 0.95
N ASP A 60 -3.71 -8.19 1.97
CA ASP A 60 -4.64 -8.30 3.10
C ASP A 60 -6.11 -8.10 2.67
N THR A 61 -6.37 -7.21 1.70
CA THR A 61 -7.72 -7.07 1.11
C THR A 61 -8.19 -8.37 0.49
N CYS A 62 -7.28 -9.15 -0.11
CA CYS A 62 -7.64 -10.42 -0.74
C CYS A 62 -8.05 -11.53 0.25
N THR A 63 -7.85 -11.34 1.56
CA THR A 63 -8.17 -12.37 2.57
C THR A 63 -9.59 -12.24 3.12
N ARG A 64 -10.41 -11.31 2.59
CA ARG A 64 -11.78 -11.05 3.02
C ARG A 64 -12.71 -10.96 1.82
N ALA A 65 -14.00 -11.19 2.03
CA ALA A 65 -14.99 -11.12 0.96
C ALA A 65 -15.32 -9.66 0.60
N GLY A 66 -15.27 -9.32 -0.70
CA GLY A 66 -15.49 -7.97 -1.20
C GLY A 66 -14.35 -6.99 -0.90
N ALA A 67 -14.56 -5.72 -1.27
CA ALA A 67 -13.58 -4.65 -1.10
C ALA A 67 -13.49 -4.19 0.36
N GLN A 68 -12.71 -4.90 1.18
CA GLN A 68 -12.51 -4.64 2.61
C GLN A 68 -11.02 -4.41 2.94
N PRO A 69 -10.46 -3.24 2.57
CA PRO A 69 -9.08 -2.90 2.91
C PRO A 69 -8.87 -2.73 4.42
N PRO A 70 -7.65 -2.96 4.94
CA PRO A 70 -7.32 -2.75 6.34
C PRO A 70 -7.42 -1.26 6.72
N TYR A 71 -7.74 -1.00 7.99
CA TYR A 71 -7.72 0.34 8.57
C TYR A 71 -6.45 0.55 9.37
N HIS A 72 -5.86 1.74 9.25
CA HIS A 72 -4.82 2.19 10.18
C HIS A 72 -5.51 2.86 11.38
N HIS A 73 -5.06 2.53 12.59
CA HIS A 73 -5.60 3.08 13.82
C HIS A 73 -4.67 4.17 14.37
N ASP A 74 -5.22 5.26 14.90
CA ASP A 74 -4.45 6.43 15.38
C ASP A 74 -3.41 6.09 16.47
N ASP A 75 -3.64 5.00 17.22
CA ASP A 75 -2.74 4.51 18.27
C ASP A 75 -1.56 3.68 17.73
N GLU A 76 -1.56 3.33 16.44
CA GLU A 76 -0.51 2.55 15.79
C GLU A 76 0.53 3.47 15.14
N PRO A 77 1.83 3.12 15.22
CA PRO A 77 2.85 3.85 14.50
C PRO A 77 2.55 3.81 13.00
N ILE A 78 2.78 4.93 12.32
CA ILE A 78 2.65 4.99 10.87
C ILE A 78 3.69 4.03 10.26
N PRO A 79 3.27 3.07 9.42
CA PRO A 79 4.18 2.20 8.69
C PRO A 79 5.00 3.03 7.69
N VAL A 80 6.32 3.08 7.89
CA VAL A 80 7.32 3.83 7.09
C VAL A 80 8.17 2.95 6.20
#